data_AF-U7NUV7-F1
#
_entry.id   AF-U7NUV7-F1
#
_cell.length_a   1.000
_cell.length_b   1.000
_cell.length_c   1.000
_cell.angle_alpha   90.00
_cell.angle_beta   90.00
_cell.angle_gamma   90.00
#
_symmetry.space_group_name_H-M   'P 1'
#
loop_
_entity.id
_entity.type
_entity.pdbx_description
1 polymer ?
#
loop_
_entity_poly.entity_id
_entity_poly.type
_entity_poly.pdbx_seq_one_letter_code
_entity_poly.pdbx_strand_id
1 'polypeptide(L)'
;MEAFTKNYANSVLDGAGDFPEILDFEQIKAGGLKNAEMTPHLFAKDVKMPTLVVQVRGDKWTEDSDGQKTYELLGSEEKELFWIEGTTRRWVGYNYFGQNPEKLLGWFDKYMK
;
A
#
# COMPACT_ATOMS: atom_id res chain seq x y z
N MET A 1 2.99 -5.77 3.60
CA MET A 1 3.62 -6.68 2.61
C MET A 1 3.10 -8.11 2.69
N GLU A 2 2.99 -8.69 3.88
CA GLU A 2 2.49 -10.06 4.06
C GLU A 2 1.10 -10.30 3.45
N ALA A 3 0.12 -9.44 3.77
CA ALA A 3 -1.23 -9.51 3.18
C ALA A 3 -1.20 -9.49 1.64
N PHE A 4 -0.33 -8.64 1.07
CA PHE A 4 -0.14 -8.57 -0.37
C PHE A 4 0.39 -9.88 -0.96
N THR A 5 1.51 -10.36 -0.44
CA THR A 5 2.15 -11.58 -0.96
C THR A 5 1.21 -12.78 -0.85
N LYS A 6 0.51 -12.92 0.29
CA LYS A 6 -0.49 -13.97 0.50
C LYS A 6 -1.65 -13.90 -0.48
N ASN A 7 -2.35 -12.77 -0.52
CA ASN A 7 -3.57 -12.62 -1.32
C ASN A 7 -3.26 -12.66 -2.83
N TYR A 8 -2.12 -12.11 -3.24
CA TYR A 8 -1.66 -12.20 -4.62
C TYR A 8 -1.32 -13.64 -5.00
N ALA A 9 -0.56 -14.37 -4.18
CA ALA A 9 -0.23 -15.78 -4.44
C ALA A 9 -1.50 -16.63 -4.59
N ASN A 10 -2.47 -16.47 -3.69
CA ASN A 10 -3.77 -17.15 -3.77
C ASN A 10 -4.61 -16.76 -4.99
N SER A 11 -4.39 -15.56 -5.57
CA SER A 11 -5.04 -15.17 -6.82
C SER A 11 -4.44 -15.83 -8.07
N VAL A 12 -3.21 -16.36 -7.96
CA VAL A 12 -2.51 -17.09 -9.04
C VAL A 12 -2.75 -18.59 -8.92
N LEU A 13 -2.60 -19.14 -7.72
CA LEU A 13 -2.82 -20.55 -7.39
C LEU A 13 -3.43 -20.65 -5.98
N ASP A 14 -4.60 -21.26 -5.89
CA ASP A 14 -5.30 -21.41 -4.61
C ASP A 14 -4.43 -22.15 -3.58
N GLY A 15 -4.38 -21.63 -2.35
CA GLY A 15 -3.55 -22.12 -1.26
C GLY A 15 -2.05 -21.78 -1.34
N ALA A 16 -1.56 -21.16 -2.42
CA ALA A 16 -0.13 -20.81 -2.54
C ALA A 16 0.34 -19.78 -1.49
N GLY A 17 -0.56 -18.92 -1.03
CA GLY A 17 -0.32 -17.92 0.01
C GLY A 17 -0.26 -18.49 1.44
N ASP A 18 -0.60 -19.77 1.64
CA ASP A 18 -0.65 -20.40 2.96
C ASP A 18 0.73 -20.85 3.46
N PHE A 19 1.77 -20.73 2.63
CA PHE A 19 3.14 -21.12 2.93
C PHE A 19 4.09 -19.90 2.93
N PRO A 20 3.94 -18.94 3.86
CA PRO A 20 4.71 -17.71 3.88
C PRO A 20 6.23 -17.95 3.99
N GLU A 21 6.64 -19.02 4.69
CA GLU A 21 8.06 -19.37 4.82
C GLU A 21 8.70 -19.82 3.49
N ILE A 22 7.94 -20.52 2.64
CA ILE A 22 8.41 -20.91 1.30
C ILE A 22 8.51 -19.67 0.41
N LEU A 23 7.53 -18.78 0.50
CA LEU A 23 7.53 -17.52 -0.26
C LEU A 23 8.72 -16.64 0.15
N ASP A 24 8.97 -16.48 1.45
CA ASP A 24 10.15 -15.79 1.96
C ASP A 24 11.46 -16.48 1.51
N PHE A 25 11.52 -17.82 1.57
CA PHE A 25 12.71 -18.56 1.13
C PHE A 25 13.04 -18.32 -0.35
N GLU A 26 12.05 -18.44 -1.24
CA GLU A 26 12.28 -18.21 -2.67
C GLU A 26 12.59 -16.73 -2.97
N GLN A 27 12.01 -15.78 -2.22
CA GLN A 27 12.39 -14.36 -2.30
C GLN A 27 13.86 -14.15 -1.94
N ILE A 28 14.32 -14.68 -0.79
CA ILE A 28 15.71 -14.56 -0.35
C ILE A 28 16.67 -15.24 -1.33
N LYS A 29 16.32 -16.43 -1.81
CA LYS A 29 17.11 -17.18 -2.80
C LYS A 29 17.25 -16.41 -4.12
N ALA A 30 16.24 -15.64 -4.50
CA ALA A 30 16.28 -14.74 -5.65
C ALA A 30 17.02 -13.41 -5.37
N GLY A 31 17.58 -13.21 -4.18
CA GLY A 31 18.31 -12.01 -3.76
C GLY A 31 17.45 -10.91 -3.13
N GLY A 32 16.20 -11.22 -2.78
CA GLY A 32 15.28 -10.33 -2.07
C GLY A 32 15.47 -10.33 -0.55
N LEU A 33 14.47 -9.78 0.15
CA LEU A 33 14.34 -9.75 1.62
C LEU A 33 13.06 -10.47 2.04
N LYS A 34 12.93 -10.82 3.32
CA LYS A 34 11.68 -11.41 3.83
C LYS A 34 10.54 -10.39 3.81
N ASN A 35 9.30 -10.84 3.70
CA ASN A 35 8.14 -9.94 3.69
C ASN A 35 8.06 -9.05 4.93
N ALA A 36 8.44 -9.57 6.11
CA ALA A 36 8.47 -8.82 7.37
C ALA A 36 9.50 -7.68 7.37
N GLU A 37 10.57 -7.81 6.59
CA GLU A 37 11.64 -6.80 6.47
C GLU A 37 11.31 -5.73 5.43
N MET A 38 10.43 -6.05 4.47
CA MET A 38 10.02 -5.17 3.39
C MET A 38 8.79 -4.31 3.73
N THR A 39 8.24 -4.41 4.95
CA THR A 39 7.06 -3.61 5.31
C THR A 39 7.40 -2.12 5.45
N PRO A 40 6.61 -1.21 4.86
CA PRO A 40 6.84 0.23 5.03
C PRO A 40 6.62 0.69 6.48
N HIS A 41 5.94 -0.11 7.32
CA HIS A 41 5.68 0.22 8.72
C HIS A 41 6.96 0.50 9.51
N LEU A 42 8.07 -0.18 9.19
CA LEU A 42 9.36 -0.02 9.89
C LEU A 42 9.95 1.39 9.71
N PHE A 43 9.63 2.05 8.60
CA PHE A 43 10.25 3.30 8.16
C PHE A 43 9.26 4.47 8.05
N ALA A 44 7.96 4.20 8.16
CA ALA A 44 6.90 5.20 8.01
C ALA A 44 7.11 6.43 8.92
N LYS A 45 7.61 6.22 10.14
CA LYS A 45 7.92 7.29 11.10
C LYS A 45 8.95 8.32 10.62
N ASP A 46 9.78 7.95 9.63
CA ASP A 46 10.86 8.79 9.10
C ASP A 46 10.38 9.66 7.92
N VAL A 47 9.17 9.40 7.41
CA VAL A 47 8.49 10.24 6.43
C VAL A 47 7.92 11.47 7.15
N LYS A 48 8.65 12.60 7.08
CA LYS A 48 8.30 13.86 7.77
C LYS A 48 7.65 14.93 6.89
N MET A 49 7.74 14.80 5.57
CA MET A 49 7.15 15.75 4.62
C MET A 49 5.63 15.58 4.54
N PRO A 50 4.88 16.60 4.05
CA PRO A 50 3.47 16.45 3.78
C PRO A 50 3.17 15.25 2.89
N THR A 51 2.29 14.35 3.33
CA THR A 51 2.01 13.08 2.65
C THR A 51 0.51 12.85 2.43
N LEU A 52 0.08 12.74 1.18
CA LEU A 52 -1.23 12.24 0.80
C LEU A 52 -1.14 10.73 0.54
N VAL A 53 -1.74 9.92 1.41
CA VAL A 53 -1.85 8.47 1.23
C VAL A 53 -3.14 8.18 0.47
N VAL A 54 -3.04 7.39 -0.60
CA VAL A 54 -4.19 7.03 -1.43
C VAL A 54 -4.28 5.52 -1.54
N GLN A 55 -5.46 4.98 -1.23
CA GLN A 55 -5.71 3.53 -1.24
C GLN A 55 -7.08 3.22 -1.81
N VAL A 56 -7.23 2.06 -2.45
CA VAL A 56 -8.53 1.54 -2.86
C VAL A 56 -9.16 0.81 -1.67
N ARG A 57 -10.38 1.20 -1.30
CA ARG A 57 -11.11 0.58 -0.18
C ARG A 57 -11.55 -0.84 -0.57
N GLY A 58 -11.19 -1.83 0.23
CA GLY A 58 -11.50 -3.23 -0.05
C GLY A 58 -10.74 -3.80 -1.26
N ASP A 59 -9.52 -3.31 -1.53
CA ASP A 59 -8.62 -3.88 -2.52
C ASP A 59 -8.44 -5.40 -2.32
N LYS A 60 -8.51 -6.20 -3.39
CA LYS A 60 -8.45 -7.67 -3.29
C LYS A 60 -7.11 -8.24 -2.83
N TRP A 61 -6.04 -7.48 -2.96
CA TRP A 61 -4.70 -7.94 -2.66
C TRP A 61 -4.12 -7.29 -1.40
N THR A 62 -4.65 -6.18 -0.90
CA THR A 62 -4.23 -5.58 0.38
C THR A 62 -5.35 -5.61 1.40
N GLU A 63 -5.03 -5.26 2.64
CA GLU A 63 -6.02 -5.07 3.69
C GLU A 63 -6.11 -3.58 4.03
N ASP A 64 -7.34 -3.09 4.23
CA ASP A 64 -7.58 -1.71 4.63
C ASP A 64 -6.85 -1.36 5.94
N SER A 65 -6.74 -2.32 6.85
CA SER A 65 -5.99 -2.22 8.11
C SER A 65 -4.50 -1.97 7.90
N ASP A 66 -3.88 -2.61 6.89
CA ASP A 66 -2.46 -2.44 6.56
C ASP A 66 -2.17 -1.02 6.04
N GLY A 67 -3.07 -0.49 5.20
CA GLY A 67 -3.03 0.88 4.70
C GLY A 67 -3.25 1.91 5.82
N GLN A 68 -4.26 1.68 6.66
CA GLN A 68 -4.57 2.52 7.82
C GLN A 68 -3.39 2.59 8.78
N LYS A 69 -2.80 1.44 9.13
CA LYS A 69 -1.63 1.36 10.02
C LYS A 69 -0.43 2.10 9.44
N THR A 70 -0.17 1.97 8.13
CA THR A 70 0.91 2.72 7.48
C THR A 70 0.71 4.23 7.62
N TYR A 71 -0.51 4.71 7.35
CA TYR A 71 -0.87 6.12 7.50
C TYR A 71 -0.69 6.63 8.94
N GLU A 72 -1.14 5.85 9.93
CA GLU A 72 -1.01 6.21 11.34
C GLU A 72 0.46 6.32 11.77
N LEU A 73 1.30 5.40 11.30
CA LEU A 73 2.73 5.37 11.60
C LEU A 73 3.53 6.48 10.90
N LEU A 74 2.99 7.16 9.89
CA LEU A 74 3.69 8.25 9.22
C LEU A 74 4.13 9.31 10.23
N GLY A 75 5.40 9.70 10.13
CA GLY A 75 5.98 10.74 10.97
C GLY A 75 5.60 12.17 10.59
N SER A 76 4.85 12.34 9.51
CA SER A 76 4.39 13.60 8.95
C SER A 76 3.33 14.24 9.84
N GLU A 77 3.45 15.55 10.07
CA GLU A 77 2.43 16.34 10.75
C GLU A 77 1.27 16.68 9.79
N GLU A 78 1.59 16.88 8.51
CA GLU A 78 0.63 17.15 7.45
C GLU A 78 0.36 15.92 6.59
N LYS A 79 -0.54 15.07 7.08
CA LYS A 79 -0.94 13.86 6.36
C LYS A 79 -2.44 13.75 6.18
N GLU A 80 -2.83 13.13 5.07
CA GLU A 80 -4.22 12.77 4.79
C GLU A 80 -4.29 11.35 4.19
N LEU A 81 -5.30 10.59 4.56
CA LEU A 81 -5.63 9.31 3.94
C LEU A 81 -6.90 9.44 3.13
N PHE A 82 -6.80 9.18 1.83
CA PHE A 82 -7.90 9.20 0.89
C PHE A 82 -8.23 7.78 0.39
N TRP A 83 -9.46 7.35 0.65
CA TRP A 83 -10.00 6.08 0.19
C TRP A 83 -10.74 6.26 -1.13
N ILE A 84 -10.29 5.55 -2.16
CA ILE A 84 -11.02 5.38 -3.41
C ILE A 84 -12.05 4.29 -3.20
N GLU A 85 -13.32 4.64 -3.28
CA GLU A 85 -14.45 3.73 -3.09
C GLU A 85 -15.09 3.31 -4.42
N GLY A 86 -16.01 2.34 -4.36
CA GLY A 86 -16.76 1.87 -5.54
C GLY A 86 -16.02 0.83 -6.41
N THR A 87 -14.84 0.38 -6.00
CA THR A 87 -14.07 -0.67 -6.69
C THR A 87 -13.20 -1.44 -5.70
N THR A 88 -12.97 -2.72 -5.96
CA THR A 88 -11.98 -3.55 -5.24
C THR A 88 -10.72 -3.80 -6.07
N ARG A 89 -10.64 -3.20 -7.26
CA ARG A 89 -9.61 -3.46 -8.27
C ARG A 89 -8.50 -2.43 -8.16
N ARG A 90 -7.31 -2.86 -7.76
CA ARG A 90 -6.14 -2.00 -7.58
C ARG A 90 -5.84 -1.07 -8.75
N TRP A 91 -5.90 -1.60 -9.97
CA TRP A 91 -5.54 -0.87 -11.18
C TRP A 91 -6.49 0.29 -11.52
N VAL A 92 -7.71 0.30 -10.96
CA VAL A 92 -8.58 1.47 -11.02
C VAL A 92 -7.98 2.62 -10.21
N GLY A 93 -7.39 2.31 -9.05
CA GLY A 93 -6.69 3.29 -8.22
C GLY A 93 -5.53 4.00 -8.94
N TYR A 94 -4.76 3.27 -9.75
CA TYR A 94 -3.66 3.85 -10.54
C TYR A 94 -4.11 4.92 -11.53
N ASN A 95 -5.35 4.85 -12.02
CA ASN A 95 -5.89 5.80 -13.00
C ASN A 95 -6.83 6.84 -12.39
N TYR A 96 -7.11 6.77 -11.08
CA TYR A 96 -8.16 7.57 -10.44
C TYR A 96 -7.98 9.08 -10.63
N PHE A 97 -6.77 9.59 -10.43
CA PHE A 97 -6.48 11.02 -10.57
C PHE A 97 -6.42 11.52 -12.02
N GLY A 98 -6.40 10.62 -13.01
CA GLY A 98 -6.60 11.02 -14.40
C GLY A 98 -8.03 11.48 -14.68
N GLN A 99 -9.01 10.99 -13.89
CA GLN A 99 -10.42 11.33 -14.01
C GLN A 99 -10.92 12.28 -12.90
N ASN A 100 -10.25 12.28 -11.73
CA ASN A 100 -10.63 13.06 -10.55
C ASN A 100 -9.41 13.83 -10.01
N PRO A 101 -8.84 14.78 -10.78
CA PRO A 101 -7.55 15.40 -10.46
C PRO A 101 -7.59 16.37 -9.28
N GLU A 102 -8.77 16.86 -8.88
CA GLU A 102 -8.97 18.02 -8.01
C GLU A 102 -8.25 17.88 -6.68
N LYS A 103 -8.37 16.70 -6.04
CA LYS A 103 -7.73 16.43 -4.75
C LYS A 103 -6.21 16.43 -4.86
N LEU A 104 -5.64 15.80 -5.89
CA LEU A 104 -4.19 15.72 -6.05
C LEU A 104 -3.59 17.09 -6.39
N LEU A 105 -4.23 17.83 -7.31
CA LEU A 105 -3.82 19.19 -7.65
C LEU A 105 -3.92 20.14 -6.46
N GLY A 106 -5.01 20.06 -5.68
CA GLY A 106 -5.17 20.86 -4.46
C GLY A 106 -4.13 20.52 -3.38
N TRP A 107 -3.73 19.25 -3.27
CA TRP A 107 -2.64 18.85 -2.37
C TRP A 107 -1.32 19.50 -2.77
N PHE A 108 -0.99 19.44 -4.06
CA PHE A 108 0.22 20.05 -4.60
C PHE A 108 0.24 21.57 -4.48
N ASP A 109 -0.86 22.26 -4.79
CA ASP A 109 -0.96 23.72 -4.62
C ASP A 109 -0.74 24.16 -3.15
N LYS A 110 -1.21 23.34 -2.20
CA LYS A 110 -1.05 23.61 -0.77
C LYS A 110 0.39 23.44 -0.29
N TYR A 111 1.08 22.39 -0.71
CA TYR A 111 2.33 21.94 -0.08
C TYR A 111 3.59 22.00 -0.97
N MET A 112 3.45 22.20 -2.28
CA MET A 112 4.58 22.27 -3.22
C MET A 112 4.61 23.65 -3.90
N LYS A 113 5.11 24.64 -3.16
CA LYS A 113 5.32 26.02 -3.64
C LYS A 113 6.80 26.30 -3.89
#